data_AF-Q5GRM1-F1
#
_entry.id   AF-Q5GRM1-F1
#
_cell.length_a   1.000
_cell.length_b   1.000
_cell.length_c   1.000
_cell.angle_alpha   90.00
_cell.angle_beta   90.00
_cell.angle_gamma   90.00
#
_symmetry.space_group_name_H-M   'P 1'
#
loop_
_entity.id
_entity.type
_entity.pdbx_description
1 polymer ?
#
loop_
_entity_poly.entity_id
_entity_poly.type
_entity_poly.pdbx_seq_one_letter_code
_entity_poly.pdbx_strand_id
1 'polypeptide(L)'
;MSLFYKLRLLNYILGSLKDIVVKLSLLTVYLYASSIMLIFLSNGFWYAVEFSSPKNAFFHLFQYCKWYYDNRENLGYEVSFRVLVGFLAPHFLYRLFLNTGWKSFLKEKVIQMLKFIIIGKRVNRVSYSSKPSASSYSYSSKNSYSSNSRYGCNDEHHSQDAKRKVNMIKQLLIKDIEEAIDRRLHGIFFSEKGKSH
;
A
#
# COMPACT_ATOMS: atom_id res chain seq x y z
N MET A 1 40.95 -16.54 17.54
CA MET A 1 40.99 -15.64 16.35
C MET A 1 40.27 -16.22 15.10
N SER A 2 40.38 -17.52 14.77
CA SER A 2 39.80 -18.09 13.52
C SER A 2 38.25 -18.15 13.45
N LEU A 3 37.55 -18.43 14.56
CA LEU A 3 36.08 -18.61 14.56
C LEU A 3 35.29 -17.29 14.37
N PHE A 4 35.75 -16.19 14.96
CA PHE A 4 35.11 -14.88 14.80
C PHE A 4 35.16 -14.39 13.35
N TYR A 5 36.27 -14.64 12.65
CA TYR A 5 36.39 -14.30 11.23
C TYR A 5 35.44 -15.15 10.36
N LYS A 6 35.34 -16.46 10.64
CA LYS A 6 34.40 -17.36 9.96
C LYS A 6 32.93 -16.95 10.19
N LEU A 7 32.57 -16.56 11.40
CA LEU A 7 31.22 -16.04 11.71
C LEU A 7 30.92 -14.72 11.00
N ARG A 8 31.90 -13.82 10.90
CA ARG A 8 31.75 -12.54 10.18
C ARG A 8 31.57 -12.75 8.68
N LEU A 9 32.32 -13.68 8.09
CA LEU A 9 32.18 -14.08 6.69
C LEU A 9 30.81 -14.73 6.43
N LEU A 10 30.36 -15.62 7.32
CA LEU A 10 29.05 -16.28 7.20
C LEU A 10 27.91 -15.26 7.30
N ASN A 11 28.02 -14.27 8.19
CA ASN A 11 27.03 -13.19 8.31
C ASN A 11 27.01 -12.28 7.07
N TYR A 12 28.16 -12.03 6.44
CA TYR A 12 28.24 -11.32 5.17
C TYR A 12 27.57 -12.11 4.03
N ILE A 13 27.81 -13.42 3.96
CA ILE A 13 27.16 -14.31 2.99
C ILE A 13 25.65 -14.36 3.22
N LEU A 14 25.20 -14.46 4.48
CA LEU A 14 23.78 -14.43 4.84
C LEU A 14 23.10 -13.11 4.47
N GLY A 15 23.79 -11.98 4.70
CA GLY A 15 23.31 -10.67 4.27
C GLY A 15 23.12 -10.60 2.75
N SER A 16 24.11 -11.06 1.99
CA SER A 16 24.02 -11.14 0.52
C SER A 16 22.91 -12.10 0.06
N LEU A 17 22.76 -13.26 0.70
CA LEU A 17 21.69 -14.22 0.38
C LEU A 17 20.30 -13.62 0.62
N LYS A 18 20.11 -12.85 1.70
CA LYS A 18 18.85 -12.14 1.94
C LYS A 18 18.53 -11.17 0.79
N ASP A 19 19.51 -10.40 0.35
CA ASP A 19 19.33 -9.48 -0.78
C ASP A 19 19.04 -10.23 -2.09
N ILE A 20 19.70 -11.36 -2.32
CA ILE A 20 19.43 -12.23 -3.47
C ILE A 20 18.00 -12.77 -3.39
N VAL A 21 17.55 -13.25 -2.24
CA VAL A 21 16.19 -13.78 -2.05
C VAL A 21 15.13 -12.71 -2.30
N VAL A 22 15.34 -11.47 -1.83
CA VAL A 22 14.44 -10.34 -2.09
C VAL A 22 14.40 -9.99 -3.59
N LYS A 23 15.55 -9.99 -4.27
CA LYS A 23 15.59 -9.78 -5.72
C LYS A 23 14.89 -10.91 -6.48
N LEU A 24 15.06 -12.16 -6.04
CA LEU A 24 14.48 -13.34 -6.67
C LEU A 24 12.97 -13.41 -6.48
N SER A 25 12.47 -12.98 -5.31
CA SER A 25 11.03 -12.84 -5.08
C SER A 25 10.41 -11.74 -5.95
N LEU A 26 11.05 -10.57 -6.06
CA LEU A 26 10.63 -9.50 -6.97
C LEU A 26 10.63 -9.97 -8.43
N LEU A 27 11.66 -10.69 -8.85
CA LEU A 27 11.75 -11.28 -10.19
C LEU A 27 10.60 -12.27 -10.44
N THR A 28 10.23 -13.07 -9.44
CA THR A 28 9.14 -14.04 -9.55
C THR A 28 7.79 -13.34 -9.73
N VAL A 29 7.53 -12.28 -8.97
CA VAL A 29 6.32 -11.45 -9.12
C VAL A 29 6.29 -10.76 -10.49
N TYR A 30 7.43 -10.27 -10.96
CA TYR A 30 7.55 -9.67 -12.28
C TYR A 30 7.28 -10.66 -13.42
N LEU A 31 7.86 -11.85 -13.35
CA LEU A 31 7.64 -12.92 -14.33
C LEU A 31 6.18 -13.38 -14.34
N TYR A 32 5.55 -13.47 -13.17
CA TYR A 32 4.14 -13.79 -13.06
C TYR A 32 3.26 -12.73 -13.76
N ALA A 33 3.51 -11.44 -13.50
CA ALA A 33 2.78 -10.36 -14.15
C ALA A 33 3.01 -10.35 -15.68
N SER A 34 4.24 -10.61 -16.12
CA SER A 34 4.59 -10.73 -17.55
C SER A 34 3.88 -11.93 -18.20
N SER A 35 3.76 -13.05 -17.50
CA SER A 35 3.02 -14.21 -17.98
C SER A 35 1.54 -13.92 -18.19
N ILE A 36 0.88 -13.31 -17.20
CA ILE A 36 -0.53 -12.93 -17.32
C ILE A 36 -0.76 -11.97 -18.48
N MET A 37 0.17 -11.01 -18.69
CA MET A 37 0.12 -10.12 -19.85
C MET A 37 0.29 -10.87 -21.17
N LEU A 38 1.22 -11.82 -21.27
CA LEU A 38 1.40 -12.62 -22.49
C LEU A 38 0.17 -13.48 -22.80
N ILE A 39 -0.47 -14.07 -21.79
CA ILE A 39 -1.71 -14.83 -21.95
C ILE A 39 -2.83 -13.90 -22.43
N PHE A 40 -2.95 -12.72 -21.82
CA PHE A 40 -3.93 -11.69 -22.23
C PHE A 40 -3.74 -11.25 -23.68
N LEU A 41 -2.50 -10.94 -24.09
CA LEU A 41 -2.21 -10.51 -25.46
C LEU A 41 -2.36 -11.66 -26.48
N SER A 42 -2.14 -12.91 -26.08
CA SER A 42 -2.19 -14.06 -27.00
C SER A 42 -3.59 -14.61 -27.18
N ASN A 43 -4.31 -14.83 -26.08
CA ASN A 43 -5.58 -15.55 -26.04
C ASN A 43 -6.76 -14.68 -25.57
N GLY A 44 -6.51 -13.44 -25.16
CA GLY A 44 -7.53 -12.51 -24.68
C GLY A 44 -7.78 -12.54 -23.17
N PHE A 45 -8.66 -11.65 -22.72
CA PHE A 45 -8.93 -11.41 -21.29
C PHE A 45 -9.48 -12.64 -20.56
N TRP A 46 -10.44 -13.33 -21.17
CA TRP A 46 -11.11 -14.47 -20.54
C TRP A 46 -10.12 -15.59 -20.18
N TYR A 47 -9.15 -15.84 -21.07
CA TYR A 47 -8.07 -16.78 -20.83
C TYR A 47 -7.12 -16.33 -19.72
N ALA A 48 -6.80 -15.04 -19.64
CA ALA A 48 -5.94 -14.53 -18.57
C ALA A 48 -6.57 -14.71 -17.17
N VAL A 49 -7.89 -14.61 -17.07
CA VAL A 49 -8.63 -14.82 -15.81
C VAL A 49 -8.67 -16.31 -15.45
N GLU A 50 -9.00 -17.18 -16.41
CA GLU A 50 -9.06 -18.63 -16.21
C GLU A 50 -7.70 -19.22 -15.78
N PHE A 51 -6.62 -18.75 -16.40
CA PHE A 51 -5.25 -19.23 -16.13
C PHE A 51 -4.49 -18.37 -15.12
N SER A 52 -5.19 -17.58 -14.30
CA SER A 52 -4.57 -16.74 -13.26
C SER A 52 -3.87 -17.55 -12.16
N SER A 53 -3.98 -18.88 -12.14
CA SER A 53 -3.20 -19.71 -11.23
C SER A 53 -1.70 -19.60 -11.54
N PRO A 54 -0.82 -19.34 -10.54
CA PRO A 54 0.60 -19.12 -10.78
C PRO A 54 1.28 -20.30 -11.47
N LYS A 55 0.92 -21.55 -11.13
CA LYS A 55 1.47 -22.74 -11.80
C LYS A 55 1.17 -22.76 -13.29
N ASN A 56 -0.07 -22.47 -13.66
CA ASN A 56 -0.50 -22.46 -15.05
C ASN A 56 0.11 -21.29 -15.81
N ALA A 57 0.14 -20.11 -15.19
CA ALA A 57 0.79 -18.93 -15.77
C ALA A 57 2.27 -19.21 -16.08
N PHE A 58 3.04 -19.78 -15.16
CA PHE A 58 4.44 -20.13 -15.45
C PHE A 58 4.59 -21.22 -16.51
N PHE A 59 3.70 -22.22 -16.50
CA PHE A 59 3.70 -23.27 -17.53
C PHE A 59 3.44 -22.69 -18.93
N HIS A 60 2.45 -21.81 -19.05
CA HIS A 60 2.17 -21.11 -20.31
C HIS A 60 3.30 -20.20 -20.73
N LEU A 61 3.92 -19.46 -19.81
CA LEU A 61 5.10 -18.65 -20.10
C LEU A 61 6.24 -19.52 -20.67
N PHE A 62 6.51 -20.66 -20.04
CA PHE A 62 7.53 -21.58 -20.51
C PHE A 62 7.21 -22.16 -21.90
N GLN A 63 5.97 -22.61 -22.12
CA GLN A 63 5.54 -23.08 -23.43
C GLN A 63 5.65 -22.00 -24.50
N TYR A 64 5.28 -20.77 -24.16
CA TYR A 64 5.34 -19.64 -25.07
C TYR A 64 6.78 -19.27 -25.43
N CYS A 65 7.68 -19.24 -24.43
CA CYS A 65 9.12 -19.01 -24.65
C CYS A 65 9.74 -20.14 -25.49
N LYS A 66 9.36 -21.39 -25.24
CA LYS A 66 9.83 -22.54 -26.04
C LYS A 66 9.37 -22.42 -27.48
N TRP A 67 8.08 -22.17 -27.71
CA TRP A 67 7.52 -22.00 -29.05
C TRP A 67 8.15 -20.81 -29.79
N TYR A 68 8.38 -19.69 -29.08
CA TYR A 68 9.08 -18.53 -29.64
C TYR A 68 10.51 -18.84 -30.06
N TYR A 69 11.23 -19.61 -29.24
CA TYR A 69 12.60 -20.02 -29.55
C TYR A 69 12.65 -20.95 -30.76
N ASP A 70 11.79 -21.97 -30.79
CA ASP A 70 11.74 -22.97 -31.85
C ASP A 70 11.31 -22.37 -33.21
N ASN A 71 10.53 -21.28 -33.20
CA ASN A 71 10.02 -20.65 -34.42
C ASN A 71 10.72 -19.34 -34.79
N ARG A 72 11.82 -18.97 -34.10
CA ARG A 72 12.45 -17.64 -34.17
C ARG A 72 12.75 -17.14 -35.59
N GLU A 73 13.04 -18.04 -36.52
CA GLU A 73 13.36 -17.71 -37.93
C GLU A 73 12.11 -17.39 -38.77
N ASN A 74 10.94 -17.84 -38.35
CA ASN A 74 9.66 -17.69 -39.05
C ASN A 74 8.69 -16.73 -38.34
N LEU A 75 9.15 -16.01 -37.31
CA LEU A 75 8.29 -15.10 -36.56
C LEU A 75 8.08 -13.79 -37.32
N GLY A 76 6.82 -13.47 -37.61
CA GLY A 76 6.43 -12.15 -38.07
C GLY A 76 6.66 -11.10 -36.97
N TYR A 77 6.91 -9.85 -37.39
CA TYR A 77 7.12 -8.70 -36.50
C TYR A 77 6.02 -8.51 -35.45
N GLU A 78 4.80 -8.93 -35.75
CA GLU A 78 3.65 -8.89 -34.83
C GLU A 78 3.92 -9.68 -33.54
N VAL A 79 4.47 -10.89 -33.66
CA VAL A 79 4.70 -11.78 -32.51
C VAL A 79 5.82 -11.22 -31.63
N SER A 80 6.91 -10.73 -32.24
CA SER A 80 7.99 -10.08 -31.51
C SER A 80 7.54 -8.81 -30.80
N PHE A 81 6.66 -8.01 -31.43
CA PHE A 81 6.07 -6.84 -30.78
C PHE A 81 5.18 -7.23 -29.59
N ARG A 82 4.38 -8.28 -29.75
CA ARG A 82 3.51 -8.82 -28.68
C ARG A 82 4.32 -9.29 -27.47
N VAL A 83 5.44 -9.98 -27.71
CA VAL A 83 6.38 -10.39 -26.65
C VAL A 83 7.00 -9.18 -25.97
N LEU A 84 7.47 -8.20 -26.75
CA LEU A 84 8.05 -6.97 -26.21
C LEU A 84 7.06 -6.25 -25.30
N VAL A 85 5.81 -6.08 -25.74
CA VAL A 85 4.74 -5.45 -24.95
C VAL A 85 4.44 -6.28 -23.70
N GLY A 86 4.40 -7.62 -23.80
CA GLY A 86 4.16 -8.51 -22.67
C GLY A 86 5.17 -8.35 -21.52
N PHE A 87 6.43 -8.06 -21.84
CA PHE A 87 7.46 -7.77 -20.84
C PHE A 87 7.51 -6.30 -20.42
N LEU A 88 7.25 -5.35 -21.31
CA LEU A 88 7.29 -3.92 -20.99
C LEU A 88 6.06 -3.46 -20.19
N ALA A 89 4.88 -4.01 -20.46
CA ALA A 89 3.62 -3.57 -19.84
C ALA A 89 3.62 -3.72 -18.30
N PRO A 90 4.08 -4.83 -17.69
CA PRO A 90 4.23 -4.93 -16.24
C PRO A 90 5.13 -3.85 -15.64
N HIS A 91 6.21 -3.50 -16.34
CA HIS A 91 7.13 -2.45 -15.90
C HIS A 91 6.48 -1.07 -15.96
N PHE A 92 5.74 -0.75 -17.03
CA PHE A 92 5.00 0.50 -17.13
C PHE A 92 3.86 0.59 -16.11
N LEU A 93 3.12 -0.51 -15.87
CA LEU A 93 2.13 -0.54 -14.79
C LEU A 93 2.79 -0.26 -13.44
N TYR A 94 3.90 -0.93 -13.13
CA TYR A 94 4.64 -0.71 -11.89
C TYR A 94 5.06 0.76 -11.73
N ARG A 95 5.59 1.37 -12.79
CA ARG A 95 5.97 2.78 -12.80
C ARG A 95 4.77 3.71 -12.63
N LEU A 96 3.64 3.40 -13.28
CA LEU A 96 2.39 4.15 -13.13
C LEU A 96 1.87 4.07 -11.69
N PHE A 97 1.85 2.88 -11.08
CA PHE A 97 1.45 2.67 -9.68
C PHE A 97 2.30 3.47 -8.69
N LEU A 98 3.62 3.56 -8.93
CA LEU A 98 4.51 4.38 -8.10
C LEU A 98 4.23 5.87 -8.23
N ASN A 99 3.96 6.35 -9.45
CA ASN A 99 3.75 7.78 -9.71
C ASN A 99 2.39 8.29 -9.23
N THR A 100 1.37 7.43 -9.14
CA THR A 100 -0.02 7.88 -8.95
C THR A 100 -0.47 8.05 -7.49
N GLY A 101 0.42 8.06 -6.49
CA GLY A 101 0.02 8.38 -5.11
C GLY A 101 -1.02 7.43 -4.51
N TRP A 102 -1.11 6.20 -5.03
CA TRP A 102 -2.10 5.16 -4.66
C TRP A 102 -2.10 4.82 -3.17
N LYS A 103 -1.06 5.21 -2.43
CA LYS A 103 -0.95 5.06 -0.98
C LYS A 103 -2.18 5.63 -0.24
N SER A 104 -2.74 6.75 -0.70
CA SER A 104 -3.92 7.34 -0.05
C SER A 104 -5.20 6.57 -0.41
N PHE A 105 -5.35 6.16 -1.68
CA PHE A 105 -6.51 5.40 -2.14
C PHE A 105 -6.57 3.99 -1.54
N LEU A 106 -5.43 3.30 -1.46
CA LEU A 106 -5.32 2.00 -0.81
C LEU A 106 -5.55 2.09 0.70
N LYS A 107 -5.09 3.16 1.37
CA LYS A 107 -5.37 3.38 2.79
C LYS A 107 -6.87 3.51 3.06
N GLU A 108 -7.57 4.29 2.24
CA GLU A 108 -9.03 4.46 2.31
C GLU A 108 -9.76 3.10 2.14
N LYS A 109 -9.38 2.34 1.10
CA LYS A 109 -9.99 1.04 0.78
C LYS A 109 -9.68 -0.06 1.80
N VAL A 110 -8.46 -0.10 2.32
CA VAL A 110 -8.08 -1.04 3.39
C VAL A 110 -8.87 -0.73 4.66
N ILE A 111 -9.03 0.55 5.04
CA ILE A 111 -9.85 0.93 6.20
C ILE A 111 -11.32 0.53 5.99
N GLN A 112 -11.89 0.73 4.80
CA GLN A 112 -13.26 0.29 4.49
C GLN A 112 -13.41 -1.24 4.61
N MET A 113 -12.49 -2.02 4.04
CA MET A 113 -12.50 -3.49 4.15
C MET A 113 -12.31 -3.95 5.60
N LEU A 114 -11.43 -3.29 6.37
CA LEU A 114 -11.21 -3.60 7.78
C LEU A 114 -12.47 -3.31 8.61
N LYS A 115 -13.16 -2.19 8.36
CA LYS A 115 -14.45 -1.87 8.97
C LYS A 115 -15.50 -2.93 8.64
N PHE A 116 -15.59 -3.36 7.37
CA PHE A 116 -16.50 -4.43 6.96
C PHE A 116 -16.21 -5.76 7.67
N ILE A 117 -14.95 -6.16 7.79
CA ILE A 117 -14.55 -7.39 8.50
C ILE A 117 -14.88 -7.30 9.99
N ILE A 118 -14.61 -6.16 10.63
CA ILE A 118 -14.89 -5.94 12.06
C ILE A 118 -16.41 -5.92 12.33
N ILE A 119 -17.19 -5.28 11.47
CA ILE A 119 -18.66 -5.20 11.58
C ILE A 119 -19.31 -6.56 11.29
N GLY A 120 -18.84 -7.28 10.25
CA GLY A 120 -19.29 -8.63 9.95
C GLY A 120 -19.01 -9.63 11.07
N LYS A 121 -17.89 -9.47 11.80
CA LYS A 121 -17.58 -10.28 12.99
C LYS A 121 -18.50 -10.01 14.18
N ARG A 122 -19.11 -8.81 14.27
CA ARG A 122 -20.00 -8.42 15.38
C ARG A 122 -21.43 -8.91 15.17
N VAL A 123 -21.91 -8.96 13.93
CA VAL A 123 -23.26 -9.44 13.58
C VAL A 123 -23.37 -10.97 13.72
N ASN A 124 -22.32 -11.72 13.40
CA ASN A 124 -22.34 -13.19 13.52
C ASN A 124 -22.30 -13.74 14.96
N ARG A 125 -22.21 -12.90 16.00
CA ARG A 125 -22.29 -13.35 17.41
C ARG A 125 -23.70 -13.28 18.01
N VAL A 126 -24.69 -12.74 17.29
CA VAL A 126 -26.04 -12.51 17.85
C VAL A 126 -27.05 -13.58 17.42
N SER A 127 -26.71 -14.49 16.51
CA SER A 127 -27.70 -15.38 15.88
C SER A 127 -27.55 -16.85 16.23
N TYR A 128 -27.36 -17.23 17.50
CA TYR A 128 -27.64 -18.61 17.95
C TYR A 128 -28.08 -18.65 19.43
N SER A 129 -29.31 -18.25 19.73
CA SER A 129 -30.01 -18.80 20.90
C SER A 129 -31.49 -18.97 20.62
N SER A 130 -31.82 -19.93 19.77
CA SER A 130 -33.16 -20.48 19.69
C SER A 130 -33.27 -21.69 20.61
N LYS A 131 -33.98 -21.56 21.74
CA LYS A 131 -34.84 -22.61 22.31
C LYS A 131 -35.85 -22.01 23.33
N PRO A 132 -37.02 -22.65 23.51
CA PRO A 132 -38.28 -21.95 23.75
C PRO A 132 -38.89 -22.21 25.14
N SER A 133 -40.07 -21.63 25.35
CA SER A 133 -41.07 -21.86 26.41
C SER A 133 -40.83 -21.22 27.76
N ALA A 134 -41.68 -20.27 28.13
CA ALA A 134 -42.64 -20.41 29.23
C ALA A 134 -43.36 -19.07 29.50
N SER A 135 -44.56 -19.19 30.02
CA SER A 135 -45.63 -18.21 30.12
C SER A 135 -45.47 -17.14 31.20
N SER A 136 -46.23 -16.06 30.98
CA SER A 136 -47.12 -15.37 31.93
C SER A 136 -46.59 -14.30 32.90
N TYR A 137 -47.37 -13.20 32.88
CA TYR A 137 -47.60 -12.11 33.82
C TYR A 137 -46.76 -10.83 33.70
N SER A 138 -47.47 -9.84 33.16
CA SER A 138 -47.26 -8.39 33.25
C SER A 138 -47.08 -7.92 34.69
N TYR A 139 -46.13 -7.00 34.93
CA TYR A 139 -46.40 -5.80 35.73
C TYR A 139 -45.49 -4.66 35.28
N SER A 140 -46.13 -3.59 34.82
CA SER A 140 -45.52 -2.27 34.60
C SER A 140 -45.16 -1.66 35.96
N SER A 141 -43.88 -1.35 36.16
CA SER A 141 -43.41 -0.51 37.25
C SER A 141 -42.30 0.41 36.74
N LYS A 142 -42.66 1.67 36.55
CA LYS A 142 -41.73 2.79 36.43
C LYS A 142 -41.02 2.98 37.77
N ASN A 143 -39.69 2.95 37.79
CA ASN A 143 -38.86 4.11 38.14
C ASN A 143 -37.37 3.76 38.32
N SER A 144 -36.56 4.64 37.73
CA SER A 144 -35.25 5.12 38.19
C SER A 144 -34.09 4.12 38.31
N TYR A 145 -33.07 4.25 37.46
CA TYR A 145 -31.71 4.63 37.87
C TYR A 145 -30.87 5.04 36.65
N SER A 146 -30.29 6.22 36.77
CA SER A 146 -29.10 6.73 36.08
C SER A 146 -28.13 5.65 35.59
N SER A 147 -27.81 5.65 34.29
CA SER A 147 -26.42 5.53 33.87
C SER A 147 -26.19 6.24 32.54
N ASN A 148 -25.40 7.30 32.61
CA ASN A 148 -24.92 8.09 31.49
C ASN A 148 -23.75 7.31 30.87
N SER A 149 -23.99 6.43 29.91
CA SER A 149 -22.91 5.74 29.18
C SER A 149 -22.50 6.52 27.93
N ARG A 150 -21.85 7.66 28.19
CA ARG A 150 -21.11 8.45 27.21
C ARG A 150 -19.77 7.76 26.88
N TYR A 151 -19.76 6.78 25.98
CA TYR A 151 -18.54 6.28 25.32
C TYR A 151 -18.91 5.63 23.97
N GLY A 152 -18.35 5.98 22.81
CA GLY A 152 -17.25 6.89 22.53
C GLY A 152 -17.35 7.42 21.10
N CYS A 153 -17.19 8.73 21.00
CA CYS A 153 -16.91 9.46 19.78
C CYS A 153 -15.78 10.46 20.12
N ASN A 154 -14.64 9.93 20.57
CA ASN A 154 -13.52 10.75 21.07
C ASN A 154 -12.32 10.78 20.11
N ASP A 155 -12.27 9.91 19.10
CA ASP A 155 -11.11 9.85 18.18
C ASP A 155 -11.17 10.92 17.08
N GLU A 156 -12.35 11.33 16.63
CA GLU A 156 -12.49 12.35 15.59
C GLU A 156 -12.18 13.76 16.12
N HIS A 157 -12.58 14.07 17.35
CA HIS A 157 -12.32 15.37 17.99
C HIS A 157 -10.83 15.58 18.25
N HIS A 158 -10.09 14.55 18.70
CA HIS A 158 -8.64 14.64 18.89
C HIS A 158 -7.88 14.84 17.57
N SER A 159 -8.34 14.22 16.48
CA SER A 159 -7.72 14.39 15.16
C SER A 159 -7.93 15.78 14.57
N GLN A 160 -9.11 16.39 14.81
CA GLN A 160 -9.40 17.76 14.38
C GLN A 160 -8.65 18.79 15.24
N ASP A 161 -8.58 18.60 16.55
CA ASP A 161 -7.81 19.48 17.43
C ASP A 161 -6.31 19.42 17.14
N ALA A 162 -5.77 18.22 16.84
CA ALA A 162 -4.38 18.08 16.41
C ALA A 162 -4.11 18.83 15.09
N LYS A 163 -5.01 18.72 14.10
CA LYS A 163 -4.91 19.48 12.85
C LYS A 163 -4.98 20.99 13.07
N ARG A 164 -5.86 21.45 13.96
CA ARG A 164 -5.99 22.87 14.30
C ARG A 164 -4.74 23.42 15.00
N LYS A 165 -4.17 22.66 15.93
CA LYS A 165 -2.90 22.99 16.60
C LYS A 165 -1.72 23.02 15.62
N VAL A 166 -1.63 22.06 14.70
CA VAL A 166 -0.58 22.03 13.67
C VAL A 166 -0.69 23.23 12.73
N ASN A 167 -1.91 23.60 12.29
CA ASN A 167 -2.10 24.79 11.46
C ASN A 167 -1.71 26.09 12.20
N MET A 168 -2.03 26.20 13.49
CA MET A 168 -1.64 27.34 14.31
C MET A 168 -0.11 27.43 14.47
N ILE A 169 0.57 26.31 14.73
CA ILE A 169 2.04 26.25 14.79
C ILE A 169 2.64 26.62 13.44
N LYS A 170 2.06 26.15 12.33
CA LYS A 170 2.51 26.50 10.98
C LYS A 170 2.41 28.00 10.71
N GLN A 171 1.32 28.65 11.11
CA GLN A 171 1.16 30.10 10.95
C GLN A 171 2.15 30.89 11.82
N LEU A 172 2.39 30.44 13.06
CA LEU A 172 3.39 31.04 13.93
C LEU A 172 4.81 30.93 13.35
N LEU A 173 5.19 29.76 12.84
CA LEU A 173 6.49 29.54 12.22
C LEU A 173 6.68 30.39 10.95
N ILE A 174 5.65 30.51 10.11
CA ILE A 174 5.71 31.36 8.91
C ILE A 174 5.95 32.82 9.32
N LYS A 175 5.19 33.32 10.31
CA LYS A 175 5.33 34.69 10.81
C LYS A 175 6.71 34.96 11.41
N ASP A 176 7.25 34.00 12.17
CA ASP A 176 8.58 34.11 12.78
C ASP A 176 9.69 34.10 11.72
N ILE A 177 9.55 33.27 10.68
CA ILE A 177 10.47 33.24 9.54
C ILE A 177 10.39 34.56 8.75
N GLU A 178 9.20 35.07 8.46
CA GLU A 178 9.00 36.36 7.80
C GLU A 178 9.63 37.51 8.59
N GLU A 179 9.40 37.58 9.91
CA GLU A 179 9.98 38.62 10.76
C GLU A 179 11.52 38.49 10.85
N ALA A 180 12.06 37.27 10.89
CA ALA A 180 13.50 37.05 10.86
C ALA A 180 14.14 37.45 9.52
N ILE A 181 13.46 37.19 8.40
CA ILE A 181 13.86 37.62 7.07
C ILE A 181 13.83 39.14 6.97
N ASP A 182 12.75 39.78 7.42
CA ASP A 182 12.61 41.24 7.41
C ASP A 182 13.65 41.93 8.28
N ARG A 183 13.93 41.41 9.49
CA ARG A 183 15.01 41.93 10.34
C ARG A 183 16.39 41.80 9.69
N ARG A 184 16.67 40.68 9.03
CA ARG A 184 17.95 40.48 8.32
C ARG A 184 18.05 41.36 7.09
N LEU A 185 16.99 41.48 6.29
CA LEU A 185 16.94 42.40 5.15
C LEU A 185 17.12 43.84 5.62
N HIS A 186 16.41 44.26 6.67
CA HIS A 186 16.56 45.59 7.23
C HIS A 186 17.97 45.82 7.77
N GLY A 187 18.57 44.80 8.42
CA GLY A 187 19.96 44.83 8.84
C GLY A 187 20.96 44.93 7.68
N ILE A 188 20.70 44.31 6.54
CA ILE A 188 21.59 44.39 5.37
C ILE A 188 21.42 45.73 4.64
N PHE A 189 20.18 46.16 4.41
CA PHE A 189 19.89 47.35 3.61
C PHE A 189 20.04 48.67 4.39
N PHE A 190 19.88 48.67 5.72
CA PHE A 190 19.91 49.89 6.52
C PHE A 190 21.07 49.97 7.53
N SER A 191 21.89 48.91 7.71
CA SER A 191 23.11 48.99 8.54
C SER A 191 24.33 49.58 7.79
N GLU A 192 24.29 49.66 6.45
CA GLU A 192 25.43 50.11 5.63
C GLU A 192 25.48 51.63 5.38
N LYS A 193 24.74 52.44 6.15
CA LYS A 193 24.87 53.93 6.16
C LYS A 193 25.63 54.48 7.37
N GLY A 194 26.47 53.66 8.01
CA GLY A 194 27.12 54.00 9.28
C GLY A 194 28.63 53.79 9.36
N LYS A 195 29.36 53.68 8.25
CA LYS A 195 30.83 53.77 8.26
C LYS A 195 31.31 54.75 7.20
N SER A 196 31.42 56.02 7.60
CA SER A 196 32.32 56.96 6.94
C SER A 196 33.75 56.54 7.23
N HIS A 197 34.55 56.40 6.19
CA HIS A 197 35.95 56.78 6.24
C HIS A 197 36.28 57.55 4.97
#